data_AF-A0A496Y548-F1
#
_entry.id   AF-A0A496Y548-F1
#
_cell.length_a   1.000
_cell.length_b   1.000
_cell.length_c   1.000
_cell.angle_alpha   90.00
_cell.angle_beta   90.00
_cell.angle_gamma   90.00
#
_symmetry.space_group_name_H-M   'P 1'
#
loop_
_entity.id
_entity.type
_entity.pdbx_description
1 polymer ?
#
loop_
_entity_poly.entity_id
_entity_poly.type
_entity_poly.pdbx_seq_one_letter_code
_entity_poly.pdbx_strand_id
1 'polypeptide(L)'
;MAGLFKKIKNRTTGRRYVISTIHKSPEIFETAVFTANLLYWPRSLKHPDLVIHTETFEAACQIHERLAQRLASELPARLFQEYD
;
A
#
# COMPACT_ATOMS: atom_id res chain seq x y z
N MET A 1 -6.36 12.77 12.56
CA MET A 1 -5.00 12.39 12.15
C MET A 1 -5.00 12.13 10.65
N ALA A 2 -4.10 12.76 9.91
CA ALA A 2 -3.99 12.57 8.46
C ALA A 2 -3.44 11.17 8.17
N GLY A 3 -4.22 10.33 7.47
CA GLY A 3 -3.71 9.05 6.96
C GLY A 3 -2.61 9.28 5.93
N LEU A 4 -1.68 8.33 5.82
CA LEU A 4 -0.65 8.38 4.78
C LEU A 4 -1.26 7.93 3.44
N PHE A 5 -0.87 8.60 2.36
CA PHE A 5 -1.34 8.27 1.02
C PHE A 5 -0.22 8.50 0.00
N LYS A 6 0.03 7.51 -0.86
CA LYS A 6 1.09 7.59 -1.87
C LYS A 6 0.67 6.95 -3.18
N LYS A 7 0.94 7.67 -4.28
CA LYS A 7 0.76 7.21 -5.66
C LYS A 7 2.10 6.70 -6.18
N ILE A 8 2.12 5.48 -6.69
CA ILE A 8 3.35 4.83 -7.13
C ILE A 8 3.16 4.30 -8.54
N LYS A 9 4.11 4.60 -9.42
CA LYS A 9 4.26 3.91 -10.68
C LYS A 9 5.40 2.91 -10.54
N ASN A 10 5.09 1.63 -10.70
CA ASN A 10 6.10 0.59 -10.74
C ASN A 10 6.88 0.69 -12.04
N ARG A 11 8.21 0.86 -11.96
CA ARG A 11 9.07 1.08 -13.12
C ARG A 11 9.22 -0.19 -13.96
N THR A 12 9.21 -1.35 -13.32
CA THR A 12 9.45 -2.67 -13.94
C THR A 12 8.26 -3.15 -14.77
N THR A 13 7.04 -2.93 -14.29
CA THR A 13 5.80 -3.41 -14.91
C THR A 13 4.96 -2.30 -15.55
N GLY A 14 5.30 -1.03 -15.30
CA GLY A 14 4.52 0.13 -15.73
C GLY A 14 3.17 0.31 -15.03
N ARG A 15 2.77 -0.64 -14.16
CA ARG A 15 1.53 -0.61 -13.39
C ARG A 15 1.56 0.51 -12.36
N ARG A 16 0.38 1.02 -12.01
CA ARG A 16 0.21 2.07 -11.01
C ARG A 16 -0.47 1.48 -9.77
N TYR A 17 -0.05 1.98 -8.62
CA TYR A 17 -0.53 1.56 -7.32
C TYR A 17 -0.82 2.79 -6.47
N VAL A 18 -1.70 2.60 -5.50
CA VAL A 18 -2.01 3.54 -4.44
C VAL A 18 -1.83 2.81 -3.13
N ILE A 19 -1.05 3.40 -2.22
CA ILE A 19 -0.93 2.92 -0.85
C ILE A 19 -1.65 3.91 0.06
N SER A 20 -2.46 3.39 0.97
CA SER A 20 -3.12 4.18 2.00
C SER A 20 -2.91 3.54 3.36
N THR A 21 -2.54 4.34 4.35
CA THR A 21 -2.47 3.93 5.74
C THR A 21 -3.50 4.71 6.54
N ILE A 22 -4.40 3.99 7.21
CA ILE A 22 -5.48 4.54 8.02
C ILE A 22 -5.43 4.00 9.44
N HIS A 23 -5.86 4.81 10.40
CA HIS A 23 -6.09 4.36 11.77
C HIS A 23 -7.49 3.73 11.84
N LYS A 24 -7.55 2.41 11.99
CA LYS A 24 -8.80 1.63 11.86
C LYS A 24 -9.50 1.44 13.21
N SER A 25 -8.71 1.23 14.27
CA SER A 25 -9.18 1.07 15.65
C SER A 25 -8.09 1.57 16.61
N PRO A 26 -8.38 1.75 17.92
CA PRO A 26 -7.48 2.44 18.86
C PRO A 26 -6.03 1.92 18.90
N GLU A 27 -5.84 0.64 18.57
CA GLU A 27 -4.56 -0.05 18.59
C GLU A 27 -4.18 -0.63 17.22
N ILE A 28 -4.88 -0.26 16.13
CA ILE A 28 -4.62 -0.85 14.80
C ILE A 28 -4.58 0.22 13.72
N PHE A 29 -3.46 0.24 13.03
CA PHE A 29 -3.23 0.93 11.77
C PHE A 29 -3.26 -0.09 10.63
N GLU A 30 -4.03 0.21 9.60
CA GLU A 30 -4.17 -0.60 8.40
C GLU A 30 -3.47 0.09 7.24
N THR A 31 -2.48 -0.59 6.64
CA THR A 31 -1.85 -0.17 5.39
C THR A 31 -2.36 -1.05 4.26
N ALA A 32 -3.06 -0.45 3.31
CA ALA A 32 -3.66 -1.12 2.17
C ALA A 32 -3.01 -0.66 0.85
N VAL A 33 -2.79 -1.60 -0.06
CA VAL A 33 -2.30 -1.35 -1.42
C VAL A 33 -3.41 -1.66 -2.41
N PHE A 34 -3.58 -0.76 -3.38
CA PHE A 34 -4.54 -0.91 -4.46
C PHE A 34 -3.87 -0.73 -5.81
N THR A 35 -4.10 -1.67 -6.72
CA THR A 35 -3.81 -1.53 -8.15
C THR A 35 -4.72 -0.45 -8.72
N ALA A 36 -4.11 0.51 -9.40
CA ALA A 36 -4.80 1.68 -9.91
C ALA A 36 -4.71 1.79 -11.44
N ASN A 37 -5.63 2.57 -12.01
CA ASN A 37 -5.61 2.91 -13.43
C ASN A 37 -4.59 4.03 -13.75
N LEU A 38 -4.59 4.52 -14.99
CA LEU A 38 -3.70 5.57 -15.48
C LEU A 38 -3.76 6.88 -14.67
N LEU A 39 -4.90 7.18 -14.05
CA LEU A 39 -5.16 8.39 -13.25
C LEU A 39 -4.97 8.17 -11.74
N TYR A 40 -4.45 7.00 -11.35
CA TYR A 40 -4.32 6.57 -9.95
C TYR A 40 -5.65 6.43 -9.22
N TRP A 41 -6.72 6.07 -9.93
CA TRP A 41 -7.93 5.58 -9.28
C TRP A 41 -7.84 4.08 -9.01
N PRO A 42 -8.02 3.62 -7.76
CA PRO A 42 -8.11 2.21 -7.42
C PRO A 42 -9.16 1.50 -8.27
N ARG A 43 -8.86 0.29 -8.73
CA ARG A 43 -9.86 -0.53 -9.46
C ARG A 43 -11.03 -0.95 -8.56
N SER A 44 -10.77 -1.15 -7.27
CA SER A 44 -11.76 -1.41 -6.25
C SER A 44 -11.32 -0.75 -4.96
N LEU A 45 -12.22 -0.04 -4.28
CA LEU A 45 -11.98 0.50 -2.94
C LEU A 45 -12.25 -0.53 -1.83
N LYS A 46 -12.97 -1.61 -2.15
CA LYS A 46 -13.37 -2.66 -1.20
C LYS A 46 -12.44 -3.87 -1.18
N HIS A 47 -11.66 -4.04 -2.25
CA HIS A 47 -10.78 -5.19 -2.46
C HIS A 47 -9.36 -4.69 -2.70
N PRO A 48 -8.63 -4.33 -1.64
CA PRO A 48 -7.20 -4.07 -1.73
C PRO A 48 -6.45 -5.33 -2.20
N ASP A 49 -5.37 -5.13 -2.97
CA ASP A 49 -4.49 -6.21 -3.42
C ASP A 49 -3.58 -6.71 -2.28
N LEU A 50 -3.34 -5.86 -1.27
CA LEU A 50 -2.59 -6.21 -0.06
C LEU A 50 -3.08 -5.39 1.13
N VAL A 51 -3.15 -6.01 2.30
CA VAL A 51 -3.48 -5.36 3.58
C VAL A 51 -2.50 -5.80 4.65
N ILE A 52 -1.91 -4.85 5.38
CA ILE A 52 -1.04 -5.11 6.51
C ILE A 52 -1.54 -4.33 7.72
N HIS A 53 -1.70 -5.02 8.85
CA HIS A 53 -2.06 -4.43 10.14
C HIS A 53 -0.81 -4.21 10.99
N THR A 54 -0.80 -3.10 11.72
CA THR A 54 0.29 -2.73 12.64
C THR A 54 -0.30 -2.08 13.87
N GLU A 55 0.33 -2.29 15.03
CA GLU A 55 -0.21 -1.81 16.31
C GLU A 55 0.19 -0.37 16.63
N THR A 56 1.30 0.11 16.04
CA THR A 56 1.82 1.45 16.28
C THR A 56 1.84 2.28 15.01
N PHE A 57 1.64 3.59 15.16
CA PHE A 57 1.72 4.53 14.05
C PHE A 57 3.10 4.51 13.39
N GLU A 58 4.16 4.37 14.18
CA GLU A 58 5.54 4.30 13.67
C GLU A 58 5.75 3.08 12.79
N ALA A 59 5.32 1.90 13.23
CA ALA A 59 5.39 0.67 12.43
C ALA A 59 4.57 0.82 11.13
N ALA A 60 3.40 1.44 11.21
CA ALA A 60 2.56 1.72 10.04
C ALA A 60 3.28 2.62 9.03
N CYS A 61 3.96 3.68 9.49
CA CYS A 61 4.76 4.58 8.65
C CYS A 61 5.93 3.85 7.99
N GLN A 62 6.65 3.01 8.75
CA GLN A 62 7.77 2.23 8.23
C GLN A 62 7.31 1.23 7.15
N ILE A 63 6.20 0.52 7.40
CA ILE A 63 5.59 -0.39 6.42
C ILE A 63 5.13 0.38 5.18
N HIS A 64 4.48 1.53 5.34
CA HIS A 64 4.04 2.37 4.22
C HIS A 64 5.21 2.75 3.30
N GLU A 65 6.29 3.28 3.87
CA GLU A 65 7.45 3.70 3.09
C GLU A 65 8.20 2.52 2.48
N ARG A 66 8.34 1.41 3.22
CA ARG A 66 8.94 0.18 2.69
C ARG A 66 8.13 -0.35 1.49
N LEU A 67 6.82 -0.48 1.63
CA LEU A 67 5.96 -0.91 0.52
C LEU A 67 6.05 0.05 -0.66
N ALA A 68 6.11 1.36 -0.41
CA ALA A 68 6.23 2.35 -1.46
C ALA A 68 7.50 2.21 -2.29
N GLN A 69 8.63 2.00 -1.61
CA GLN A 69 9.93 1.80 -2.24
C GLN A 69 9.94 0.49 -3.04
N ARG A 70 9.50 -0.61 -2.43
CA ARG A 70 9.48 -1.93 -3.08
C ARG A 70 8.53 -1.97 -4.26
N LEU A 71 7.33 -1.41 -4.15
CA LEU A 71 6.37 -1.30 -5.27
C LEU A 71 6.87 -0.43 -6.41
N ALA A 72 7.84 0.45 -6.21
CA ALA A 72 8.40 1.26 -7.29
C ALA A 72 9.38 0.46 -8.16
N SER A 73 10.12 -0.51 -7.58
CA SER A 73 11.26 -1.19 -8.21
C SER A 73 11.09 -2.70 -8.40
N GLU A 74 10.36 -3.39 -7.52
CA GLU A 74 10.25 -4.85 -7.52
C GLU A 74 9.07 -5.36 -8.36
N LEU A 75 9.03 -6.67 -8.63
CA LEU A 75 7.87 -7.31 -9.25
C LEU A 75 6.73 -7.43 -8.22
N PRO A 76 5.58 -6.78 -8.43
CA PRO A 76 4.50 -6.72 -7.43
C PRO A 76 3.95 -8.07 -7.01
N ALA A 77 3.88 -9.04 -7.93
CA ALA A 77 3.40 -10.39 -7.62
C ALA A 77 4.27 -11.09 -6.56
N ARG A 78 5.59 -10.89 -6.61
CA ARG A 78 6.52 -11.44 -5.61
C ARG A 78 6.36 -10.73 -4.27
N LEU A 79 6.21 -9.40 -4.30
CA LEU A 79 5.99 -8.61 -3.10
C LEU A 79 4.70 -9.06 -2.38
N PHE A 80 3.60 -9.26 -3.10
CA PHE A 80 2.33 -9.64 -2.49
C PHE A 80 2.37 -11.05 -1.89
N GLN A 81 3.04 -12.01 -2.54
CA GLN A 81 3.27 -13.36 -2.00
C GLN A 81 4.06 -13.40 -0.69
N GLU A 82 4.87 -12.39 -0.38
CA GLU A 82 5.63 -12.34 0.88
C GLU A 82 4.77 -11.92 2.08
N TYR A 83 3.57 -11.38 1.83
CA TYR A 83 2.66 -10.88 2.86
C TYR A 83 1.27 -11.55 2.84
N ASP A 84 1.05 -12.53 1.95
CA ASP A 84 -0.09 -13.48 2.00
C ASP A 84 0.16 -14.56 3.06
#